data_AF-A0A4C1TIP7-F1
#
_entry.id   AF-A0A4C1TIP7-F1
#
_cell.length_a   1.000
_cell.length_b   1.000
_cell.length_c   1.000
_cell.angle_alpha   90.00
_cell.angle_beta   90.00
_cell.angle_gamma   90.00
#
_symmetry.space_group_name_H-M   'P 1'
#
loop_
_entity.id
_entity.type
_entity.pdbx_description
1 polymer ?
#
loop_
_entity_poly.entity_id
_entity_poly.type
_entity_poly.pdbx_seq_one_letter_code
_entity_poly.pdbx_strand_id
1 'polypeptide(L)'
;MVAHQYSITTSSRTGITSEIEGEANQVSRSDEGKLSVRFPSLPFNFAAPYWVVDTDYDNYAVVWGCNDFGIFHTRNAWILTRERNPSLSTLEKAYAVLDKNNISKAYFTRTDQKNCPEDNN
;
A
#
# COMPACT_ATOMS: atom_id res chain seq x y z
N MET A 1 18.23 1.10 6.59
CA MET A 1 17.10 1.55 7.43
C MET A 1 15.97 0.55 7.24
N VAL A 2 15.37 0.06 8.33
CA VAL A 2 14.21 -0.84 8.31
C VAL A 2 13.03 -0.08 8.90
N ALA A 3 11.89 -0.07 8.21
CA ALA A 3 10.65 0.49 8.70
C ALA A 3 9.66 -0.66 8.98
N HIS A 4 8.89 -0.54 10.06
CA HIS A 4 7.84 -1.50 10.38
C HIS A 4 6.51 -0.99 9.84
N GLN A 5 5.76 -1.86 9.17
CA GLN A 5 4.42 -1.59 8.66
C GLN A 5 3.41 -2.47 9.39
N TYR A 6 2.51 -1.84 10.13
CA TYR A 6 1.39 -2.53 10.78
C TYR A 6 0.12 -2.32 9.96
N SER A 7 -0.71 -3.35 9.87
CA SER A 7 -2.02 -3.26 9.25
C SER A 7 -3.03 -4.09 10.02
N ILE A 8 -4.08 -3.43 10.51
CA ILE A 8 -5.23 -4.06 11.15
C ILE A 8 -6.41 -3.95 10.17
N THR A 9 -7.15 -5.03 9.98
CA THR A 9 -8.30 -5.06 9.08
C THR A 9 -9.44 -5.85 9.69
N THR A 10 -10.63 -5.29 9.63
CA THR A 10 -11.86 -5.97 10.05
C THR A 10 -12.70 -6.31 8.83
N SER A 11 -13.07 -7.58 8.69
CA SER A 11 -13.94 -8.04 7.62
C SER A 11 -15.34 -7.45 7.76
N SER A 12 -15.82 -6.73 6.74
CA SER A 12 -17.19 -6.19 6.72
C SER A 12 -18.27 -7.28 6.66
N ARG A 13 -17.90 -8.51 6.25
CA ARG A 13 -18.84 -9.65 6.16
C ARG A 13 -18.94 -10.44 7.46
N THR A 14 -17.82 -10.62 8.17
CA THR A 14 -17.73 -11.52 9.32
C THR A 14 -17.44 -10.81 10.64
N GLY A 15 -17.00 -9.55 10.61
CA GLY A 15 -16.56 -8.81 11.80
C GLY A 15 -15.24 -9.29 12.39
N ILE A 16 -14.59 -10.29 11.77
CA ILE A 16 -13.30 -10.81 12.25
C ILE A 16 -12.22 -9.78 11.96
N THR A 17 -11.46 -9.44 13.00
CA THR A 17 -10.28 -8.58 12.90
C THR A 17 -9.03 -9.44 12.71
N SER A 18 -8.13 -8.98 11.84
CA SER A 18 -6.83 -9.59 11.60
C SER A 18 -5.76 -8.51 11.59
N GLU A 19 -4.58 -8.86 12.07
CA GLU A 19 -3.41 -7.97 12.13
C GLU A 19 -2.25 -8.62 11.39
N ILE A 20 -1.46 -7.80 10.71
CA ILE A 20 -0.21 -8.21 10.10
C ILE A 20 0.87 -7.15 10.31
N GLU A 21 2.05 -7.60 10.72
CA GLU A 21 3.26 -6.78 10.80
C GLU A 21 4.20 -7.16 9.65
N GLY A 22 4.70 -6.14 8.97
CA GLY A 22 5.68 -6.26 7.90
C GLY A 22 6.93 -5.43 8.14
N GLU A 23 8.02 -5.85 7.52
CA GLU A 23 9.29 -5.15 7.52
C GLU A 23 9.57 -4.60 6.12
N ALA A 24 9.73 -3.29 6.01
CA ALA A 24 10.10 -2.59 4.79
C ALA A 24 11.59 -2.21 4.82
N ASN A 25 12.34 -2.69 3.85
CA ASN A 25 13.76 -2.41 3.68
C ASN A 25 13.99 -1.56 2.44
N GLN A 26 14.76 -0.48 2.55
CA GLN A 26 15.16 0.28 1.37
C GLN A 26 16.16 -0.53 0.54
N VAL A 27 15.84 -0.73 -0.75
CA VAL A 27 16.67 -1.53 -1.67
C VAL A 27 17.48 -0.67 -2.65
N SER A 28 17.12 0.61 -2.82
CA SER A 28 17.90 1.55 -3.60
C SER A 28 18.92 2.29 -2.73
N ARG A 29 20.08 2.64 -3.32
CA ARG A 29 21.11 3.48 -2.68
C ARG A 29 20.84 4.98 -2.87
N SER A 30 19.77 5.35 -3.58
CA SER A 30 19.40 6.74 -3.86
C SER A 30 18.16 7.18 -3.07
N ASP A 31 17.79 8.44 -3.25
CA ASP A 31 16.54 9.10 -2.87
C ASP A 31 15.27 8.49 -3.50
N GLU A 32 15.39 7.36 -4.19
CA GLU A 32 14.25 6.62 -4.75
C GLU A 32 13.43 5.92 -3.66
N GLY A 33 12.11 6.06 -3.74
CA GLY A 33 11.13 5.39 -2.89
C GLY A 33 10.97 3.89 -3.15
N LYS A 34 12.05 3.15 -3.47
CA LYS A 34 12.01 1.71 -3.76
C LYS A 34 12.31 0.90 -2.50
N LEU A 35 11.30 0.22 -2.00
CA LEU A 35 11.38 -0.64 -0.83
C LEU A 35 11.11 -2.11 -1.21
N SER A 36 11.56 -3.00 -0.33
CA SER A 36 11.24 -4.42 -0.31
C SER A 36 10.54 -4.74 1.00
N VAL A 37 9.29 -5.19 0.93
CA VAL A 37 8.44 -5.49 2.09
C VAL A 37 8.31 -6.99 2.24
N ARG A 38 8.55 -7.50 3.45
CA ARG A 38 8.25 -8.88 3.83
C ARG A 38 7.30 -8.91 5.02
N PHE A 39 6.61 -10.03 5.23
CA PHE A 39 5.75 -10.26 6.39
C PHE A 39 6.24 -11.49 7.14
N PRO A 40 7.04 -11.34 8.21
CA PRO A 40 7.68 -12.46 8.90
C PRO A 40 6.71 -13.48 9.50
N SER A 41 5.46 -13.09 9.76
CA SER A 41 4.40 -13.98 10.27
C SER A 41 3.84 -14.93 9.22
N LEU A 42 4.11 -14.71 7.93
CA LEU A 42 3.67 -15.61 6.86
C LEU A 42 4.64 -16.78 6.69
N PRO A 43 4.15 -18.00 6.36
CA PRO A 43 5.00 -19.18 6.21
C PRO A 43 5.89 -19.15 4.95
N PHE A 44 5.87 -18.06 4.18
CA PHE A 44 6.64 -17.87 2.97
C PHE A 44 7.62 -16.71 3.15
N ASN A 45 8.92 -16.99 3.01
CA ASN A 45 9.96 -15.97 3.05
C ASN A 45 10.07 -15.27 1.69
N PHE A 46 9.06 -14.46 1.37
CA PHE A 46 8.96 -13.70 0.12
C PHE A 46 8.95 -12.21 0.42
N ALA A 47 9.82 -11.45 -0.26
CA ALA A 47 9.87 -10.01 -0.15
C ALA A 47 9.35 -9.38 -1.44
N ALA A 48 8.26 -8.63 -1.34
CA ALA A 48 7.59 -7.98 -2.46
C ALA A 48 8.14 -6.57 -2.69
N PRO A 49 8.26 -6.11 -3.95
CA PRO A 49 8.58 -4.73 -4.25
C PRO A 49 7.44 -3.81 -3.84
N TYR A 50 7.82 -2.74 -3.15
CA TYR A 50 6.93 -1.70 -2.66
C TYR A 50 7.52 -0.35 -3.06
N TRP A 51 7.18 0.10 -4.27
CA TRP A 51 7.74 1.32 -4.84
C TRP A 51 6.76 2.47 -4.65
N VAL A 52 7.17 3.47 -3.90
CA VAL A 52 6.45 4.75 -3.80
C VAL A 52 6.69 5.49 -5.11
N VAL A 53 5.66 5.50 -5.96
CA VAL A 53 5.69 6.13 -7.29
C VAL A 53 5.62 7.65 -7.16
N ASP A 54 4.79 8.12 -6.23
CA ASP A 54 4.67 9.53 -5.87
C ASP A 54 4.03 9.64 -4.48
N THR A 55 4.37 10.71 -3.76
CA THR A 55 3.82 11.01 -2.44
C THR A 55 4.03 12.48 -2.15
N ASP A 56 3.08 13.10 -1.45
CA ASP A 56 3.27 14.43 -0.88
C ASP A 56 3.68 14.35 0.61
N TYR A 57 3.93 13.14 1.12
CA TYR A 57 4.28 12.78 2.50
C TYR A 57 3.20 13.07 3.56
N ASP A 58 2.38 14.08 3.31
CA ASP A 58 1.42 14.65 4.26
C ASP A 58 -0.01 14.16 4.04
N ASN A 59 -0.41 13.75 2.83
CA ASN A 59 -1.80 13.44 2.53
C ASN A 59 -1.97 12.11 1.79
N TYR A 60 -1.13 11.82 0.80
CA TYR A 60 -1.24 10.60 -0.01
C TYR A 60 0.10 10.00 -0.38
N ALA A 61 0.07 8.69 -0.64
CA ALA A 61 1.13 7.98 -1.35
C ALA A 61 0.52 7.03 -2.38
N VAL A 62 1.10 7.01 -3.58
CA VAL A 62 0.80 6.01 -4.60
C VAL A 62 1.91 4.99 -4.62
N VAL A 63 1.55 3.74 -4.37
CA VAL A 63 2.48 2.62 -4.29
C VAL A 63 2.20 1.63 -5.40
N TRP A 64 3.26 1.14 -6.01
CA TRP A 64 3.23 0.11 -7.04
C TRP A 64 4.20 -1.03 -6.71
N GLY A 65 3.80 -2.24 -7.04
CA GLY A 65 4.67 -3.41 -7.00
C GLY A 65 4.37 -4.34 -8.16
N CYS A 66 5.42 -4.96 -8.69
CA CYS A 66 5.33 -5.97 -9.73
C CYS A 66 6.30 -7.11 -9.40
N ASN A 67 5.77 -8.30 -9.15
CA ASN A 67 6.56 -9.49 -8.91
C ASN A 67 6.62 -10.32 -10.19
N ASP A 68 7.81 -10.77 -10.54
CA ASP A 68 8.05 -11.62 -11.71
C ASP A 68 8.24 -13.08 -11.29
N PHE A 69 7.43 -13.98 -11.86
CA PHE A 69 7.50 -15.43 -11.66
C PHE A 69 7.87 -16.17 -12.96
N GLY A 70 8.51 -15.48 -13.91
CA GLY A 70 8.99 -16.03 -15.18
C GLY A 70 7.91 -16.05 -16.26
N ILE A 71 6.91 -16.93 -16.13
CA ILE A 71 5.83 -17.06 -17.13
C ILE A 71 4.63 -16.15 -16.87
N PHE A 72 4.57 -15.55 -15.68
CA PHE A 72 3.56 -14.57 -15.31
C PHE A 72 4.13 -13.54 -14.34
N HIS A 73 3.45 -12.40 -14.25
CA HIS A 73 3.75 -11.36 -13.27
C HIS A 73 2.51 -11.05 -12.44
N THR A 74 2.69 -10.76 -11.16
CA THR A 74 1.62 -10.18 -10.33
C THR A 74 1.88 -8.71 -10.13
N ARG A 75 0.83 -7.90 -10.27
CA ARG A 75 0.90 -6.45 -10.16
C ARG A 75 -0.06 -6.00 -9.08
N ASN A 76 0.41 -5.11 -8.22
CA ASN A 76 -0.36 -4.56 -7.11
C ASN A 76 -0.13 -3.05 -7.03
N ALA A 77 -1.20 -2.33 -6.71
CA ALA A 77 -1.17 -0.89 -6.59
C ALA A 77 -2.00 -0.45 -5.39
N TRP A 78 -1.54 0.55 -4.66
CA TRP A 78 -2.28 1.16 -3.56
C TRP A 78 -2.27 2.67 -3.69
N ILE A 79 -3.42 3.28 -3.41
CA ILE A 79 -3.51 4.67 -3.02
C ILE A 79 -3.71 4.66 -1.51
N LEU A 80 -2.74 5.22 -0.80
CA LEU A 80 -2.78 5.35 0.65
C LEU A 80 -3.05 6.80 0.98
N THR A 81 -3.94 7.04 1.95
CA THR A 81 -4.26 8.38 2.43
C THR A 81 -4.04 8.47 3.93
N ARG A 82 -3.62 9.64 4.43
CA ARG A 82 -3.51 9.87 5.88
C ARG A 82 -4.88 9.91 6.56
N GLU A 83 -5.86 10.50 5.89
CA GLU A 83 -7.22 10.60 6.39
C GLU A 83 -8.08 9.42 5.90
N ARG A 84 -9.02 8.99 6.75
CA ARG A 84 -10.03 7.96 6.39
C ARG A 84 -10.95 8.43 5.25
N ASN A 85 -11.26 9.73 5.21
CA ASN A 85 -12.07 10.38 4.19
C ASN A 85 -11.29 11.56 3.58
N PRO A 86 -10.33 11.29 2.67
CA PRO A 86 -9.48 12.33 2.11
C PRO A 86 -10.28 13.31 1.23
N SER A 87 -9.75 14.52 1.09
CA SER A 87 -10.32 15.54 0.20
C SER A 87 -10.36 15.06 -1.26
N LEU A 88 -11.31 15.60 -2.05
CA LEU A 88 -11.37 15.30 -3.48
C LEU A 88 -10.06 15.66 -4.19
N SER A 89 -9.46 16.80 -3.83
CA SER A 89 -8.18 17.26 -4.41
C SER A 89 -7.03 16.28 -4.14
N THR A 90 -7.00 15.64 -2.97
CA THR A 90 -6.01 14.61 -2.63
C THR A 90 -6.19 13.37 -3.52
N LEU A 91 -7.44 12.95 -3.73
CA LEU A 91 -7.75 11.82 -4.61
C LEU A 91 -7.43 12.12 -6.08
N GLU A 92 -7.73 13.33 -6.55
CA GLU A 92 -7.41 13.77 -7.92
C GLU A 92 -5.90 13.74 -8.18
N LYS A 93 -5.08 14.23 -7.23
CA LYS A 93 -3.62 14.13 -7.32
C LYS A 93 -3.15 12.67 -7.41
N ALA A 94 -3.65 11.81 -6.52
CA ALA A 94 -3.30 10.39 -6.52
C ALA A 94 -3.71 9.68 -7.83
N TYR A 95 -4.90 9.99 -8.38
CA TYR A 95 -5.35 9.43 -9.65
C TYR A 95 -4.55 9.95 -10.84
N ALA A 96 -4.14 11.22 -10.83
CA ALA A 96 -3.28 11.79 -11.87
C ALA A 96 -1.90 11.08 -11.91
N VAL A 97 -1.37 10.66 -10.76
CA VAL A 97 -0.15 9.84 -10.69
C VAL A 97 -0.36 8.49 -11.37
N LEU A 98 -1.49 7.83 -11.14
CA LEU A 98 -1.79 6.56 -11.82
C LEU A 98 -1.81 6.74 -13.34
N ASP A 99 -2.49 7.77 -13.83
CA ASP A 99 -2.59 8.06 -15.27
C ASP A 99 -1.22 8.38 -15.87
N LYS A 100 -0.42 9.23 -15.23
CA LYS A 100 0.94 9.57 -15.65
C LYS A 100 1.85 8.34 -15.78
N ASN A 101 1.61 7.31 -14.97
CA ASN A 101 2.43 6.09 -14.93
C ASN A 101 1.77 4.89 -15.63
N ASN A 102 0.68 5.08 -16.38
CA ASN A 102 -0.07 4.02 -17.07
C ASN A 102 -0.53 2.89 -16.13
N ILE A 103 -0.84 3.21 -14.88
CA ILE A 103 -1.40 2.25 -13.92
C ILE A 103 -2.92 2.29 -14.06
N SER A 104 -3.50 1.17 -14.50
CA SER A 104 -4.95 1.10 -14.74
C SER A 104 -5.75 1.24 -13.45
N LYS A 105 -6.67 2.22 -13.45
CA LYS A 105 -7.65 2.45 -12.38
C LYS A 105 -8.72 1.36 -12.31
N ALA A 106 -8.92 0.57 -13.38
CA ALA A 106 -10.01 -0.38 -13.50
C ALA A 106 -9.97 -1.53 -12.46
N TYR A 107 -8.79 -1.80 -11.88
CA TYR A 107 -8.61 -2.88 -10.91
C TYR A 107 -8.59 -2.42 -9.46
N PHE A 108 -8.73 -1.11 -9.22
CA PHE A 108 -8.80 -0.59 -7.86
C PHE A 108 -10.15 -0.89 -7.23
N THR A 109 -10.12 -1.42 -6.02
CA THR A 109 -11.29 -1.51 -5.15
C THR A 109 -11.15 -0.51 -4.03
N ARG A 110 -12.17 0.30 -3.80
CA ARG A 110 -12.19 1.23 -2.66
C ARG A 110 -12.36 0.45 -1.37
N THR A 111 -11.40 0.58 -0.45
CA THR A 111 -11.53 0.05 0.92
C THR A 111 -12.59 0.84 1.68
N ASP A 112 -13.50 0.13 2.35
CA ASP A 112 -14.46 0.77 3.26
C ASP A 112 -13.76 1.15 4.57
N GLN A 113 -13.74 2.44 4.86
CA GLN A 113 -13.13 3.04 6.05
C GLN A 113 -14.19 3.60 7.01
N LYS A 114 -15.46 3.20 6.85
CA LYS A 114 -16.56 3.57 7.74
C LYS A 114 -16.66 2.61 8.92
N ASN A 115 -17.14 3.10 10.05
CA ASN A 115 -17.41 2.30 11.25
C ASN A 115 -16.20 1.50 11.76
N CYS A 116 -14.98 1.94 11.46
CA CYS A 116 -13.78 1.36 12.04
C CYS A 116 -13.69 1.77 13.53
N PRO A 117 -13.34 0.85 14.44
CA PRO A 117 -13.04 1.21 15.83
C PRO A 117 -12.05 2.38 15.89
N GLU A 118 -12.15 3.21 16.93
CA GLU A 118 -11.08 4.14 17.23
C GLU A 118 -9.89 3.34 17.77
N ASP A 119 -8.68 3.72 17.37
CA ASP A 119 -7.47 3.11 17.88
C ASP A 119 -7.38 3.41 19.38
N ASN A 120 -7.65 2.40 20.22
CA ASN A 120 -7.44 2.51 21.66
C ASN A 120 -5.93 2.50 21.91
N ASN A 121 -5.33 3.69 21.90
CA ASN A 121 -3.92 3.89 22.23
C ASN A 121 -3.62 3.49 23.69
#